data_AF-A0A8S3IJ98-F1
#
_entry.id   AF-A0A8S3IJ98-F1
#
_cell.length_a   1.000
_cell.length_b   1.000
_cell.length_c   1.000
_cell.angle_alpha   90.00
_cell.angle_beta   90.00
_cell.angle_gamma   90.00
#
_symmetry.space_group_name_H-M   'P 1'
#
loop_
_entity.id
_entity.type
_entity.pdbx_description
1 polymer ?
#
loop_
_entity_poly.entity_id
_entity_poly.type
_entity_poly.pdbx_seq_one_letter_code
_entity_poly.pdbx_strand_id
1 'polypeptide(L)'
;MDASINATELTAKIENILNDHGSVLIPCSSTGLIYDMFEFLTKYFEQINLLNIHMYFISPISNANLAISNAMSEWVTEQRQTASFSGTPPFKHNELIKSKCLITIPSDRLDDTETLINF
;
A
#
# COMPACT_ATOMS: atom_id res chain seq x y z
N MET A 1 25.19 -12.32 -1.80
CA MET A 1 25.12 -11.68 -0.48
C MET A 1 24.36 -10.39 -0.64
N ASP A 2 23.16 -10.18 -0.14
CA ASP A 2 22.11 -11.03 0.42
C ASP A 2 21.05 -9.99 0.78
N ALA A 3 19.90 -10.00 0.08
CA ALA A 3 18.69 -9.29 0.49
C ALA A 3 17.56 -9.53 -0.51
N SER A 4 17.42 -10.75 -1.08
CA SER A 4 16.05 -11.13 -1.45
C SER A 4 15.37 -11.47 -0.13
N ILE A 5 14.87 -10.46 0.57
CA ILE A 5 13.83 -10.71 1.57
C ILE A 5 12.76 -11.49 0.82
N ASN A 6 12.65 -12.77 1.17
CA ASN A 6 11.64 -13.63 0.60
C ASN A 6 10.29 -13.07 1.07
N ALA A 7 9.33 -12.95 0.17
CA ALA A 7 8.00 -12.44 0.51
C ALA A 7 7.42 -13.15 1.76
N THR A 8 7.69 -14.44 1.90
CA THR A 8 7.31 -15.24 3.08
C THR A 8 8.01 -14.80 4.37
N GLU A 9 9.29 -14.43 4.31
CA GLU A 9 10.02 -13.94 5.48
C GLU A 9 9.52 -12.55 5.90
N LEU A 10 9.25 -11.68 4.92
CA LEU A 10 8.67 -10.37 5.16
C LEU A 10 7.33 -10.49 5.87
N THR A 11 6.42 -11.29 5.32
CA THR A 11 5.07 -11.43 5.86
C THR A 11 5.07 -12.07 7.25
N ALA A 12 5.92 -13.07 7.49
CA ALA A 12 6.08 -13.66 8.82
C ALA A 12 6.57 -12.65 9.87
N LYS A 13 7.52 -11.77 9.50
CA LYS A 13 7.99 -10.70 10.40
C LYS A 13 6.91 -9.67 10.67
N ILE A 14 6.18 -9.26 9.63
CA ILE A 14 5.05 -8.33 9.77
C ILE A 14 4.00 -8.91 10.70
N GLU A 15 3.59 -10.17 10.48
CA GLU A 15 2.60 -10.85 11.30
C GLU A 15 3.00 -10.89 12.78
N ASN A 16 4.24 -11.28 13.08
CA ASN A 16 4.73 -11.32 14.46
C ASN A 16 4.67 -9.93 15.12
N ILE A 17 5.14 -8.88 14.43
CA ILE A 17 5.12 -7.52 14.97
C ILE A 17 3.70 -7.02 15.21
N LEU A 18 2.77 -7.31 14.29
CA LEU A 18 1.37 -6.89 14.41
C LEU A 18 0.65 -7.65 15.52
N ASN A 19 0.90 -8.95 15.70
CA ASN A 19 0.36 -9.75 16.80
C ASN A 19 0.83 -9.24 18.18
N ASP A 20 2.04 -8.68 18.24
CA ASP A 20 2.58 -8.03 19.43
C ASP A 20 2.08 -6.58 19.60
N HIS A 21 1.06 -6.16 18.85
CA HIS A 21 0.50 -4.80 18.85
C HIS A 21 1.51 -3.71 18.46
N GLY A 22 2.56 -4.10 17.73
CA GLY A 22 3.58 -3.21 17.20
C GLY A 22 3.18 -2.55 15.88
N SER A 23 4.06 -1.71 15.36
CA SER A 23 3.91 -1.04 14.06
C SER A 23 5.10 -1.38 13.15
N VAL A 24 4.85 -1.45 11.84
CA VAL A 24 5.88 -1.78 10.84
C VAL A 24 6.16 -0.55 9.98
N LEU A 25 7.44 -0.18 9.88
CA LEU A 25 7.93 0.83 8.94
C LEU A 25 8.67 0.14 7.78
N ILE A 26 8.22 0.38 6.54
CA ILE A 26 8.86 -0.17 5.33
C ILE A 26 9.39 1.00 4.49
N PRO A 27 10.67 1.35 4.59
CA PRO A 27 11.28 2.34 3.71
C PRO A 27 11.40 1.75 2.30
N CYS A 28 10.78 2.41 1.33
CA CYS A 28 10.76 1.96 -0.05
C CYS A 28 10.65 3.15 -1.02
N SER A 29 10.90 2.90 -2.31
CA SER A 29 10.62 3.89 -3.35
C SER A 29 9.13 4.17 -3.39
N SER A 30 8.75 5.44 -3.54
CA SER A 30 7.35 5.85 -3.63
C SER A 30 6.69 5.44 -4.95
N THR A 31 7.41 4.84 -5.90
CA THR A 31 6.90 4.48 -7.23
C THR A 31 7.24 3.03 -7.60
N GLY A 32 6.46 2.42 -8.48
CA GLY A 32 6.71 1.08 -9.01
C GLY A 32 6.14 -0.02 -8.11
N LEU A 33 7.02 -0.87 -7.54
CA LEU A 33 6.62 -2.08 -6.79
C LEU A 33 5.68 -1.83 -5.62
N ILE A 34 5.62 -0.59 -5.11
CA ILE A 34 4.73 -0.21 -4.02
C ILE A 34 3.24 -0.48 -4.33
N TYR A 35 2.82 -0.39 -5.60
CA TYR A 35 1.44 -0.67 -5.99
C TYR A 35 1.07 -2.14 -5.80
N ASP A 36 2.00 -3.03 -6.17
CA ASP A 36 1.85 -4.46 -6.00
C ASP A 36 1.99 -4.85 -4.51
N MET A 37 2.83 -4.14 -3.75
CA MET A 37 2.96 -4.35 -2.31
C MET A 37 1.65 -4.09 -1.56
N PHE A 38 0.92 -3.01 -1.87
CA PHE A 38 -0.39 -2.76 -1.25
C PHE A 38 -1.35 -3.92 -1.50
N GLU A 39 -1.43 -4.38 -2.75
CA GLU A 39 -2.31 -5.48 -3.13
C GLU A 39 -1.89 -6.81 -2.46
N PHE A 40 -0.58 -7.10 -2.44
CA PHE A 40 -0.01 -8.29 -1.83
C PHE A 40 -0.25 -8.33 -0.32
N LEU A 41 0.07 -7.25 0.40
CA LEU A 41 -0.10 -7.18 1.86
C LEU A 41 -1.58 -7.25 2.25
N THR A 42 -2.47 -6.56 1.54
CA THR A 42 -3.90 -6.67 1.82
C THR A 42 -4.40 -8.10 1.65
N LYS A 43 -4.02 -8.80 0.57
CA LYS A 43 -4.40 -10.21 0.38
C LYS A 43 -3.83 -11.09 1.49
N TYR A 44 -2.59 -10.85 1.91
CA TYR A 44 -2.00 -11.58 3.02
C TYR A 44 -2.79 -11.38 4.32
N PHE A 45 -3.12 -10.14 4.67
CA PHE A 45 -3.88 -9.83 5.89
C PHE A 45 -5.29 -10.44 5.86
N GLU A 46 -5.96 -10.43 4.70
CA GLU A 46 -7.23 -11.13 4.50
C GLU A 46 -7.10 -12.64 4.77
N GLN A 47 -6.01 -13.28 4.33
CA GLN A 47 -5.78 -14.72 4.53
C GLN A 47 -5.57 -15.11 6.00
N ILE A 48 -4.90 -14.25 6.78
CA ILE A 48 -4.64 -14.51 8.22
C ILE A 48 -5.68 -13.86 9.14
N ASN A 49 -6.80 -13.36 8.59
CA ASN A 49 -7.90 -12.71 9.31
C ASN A 49 -7.48 -11.46 10.14
N LEU A 50 -6.44 -10.74 9.71
CA LEU A 50 -6.08 -9.43 10.25
C LEU A 50 -6.86 -8.32 9.53
N LEU A 51 -8.11 -8.09 9.95
CA LEU A 51 -9.06 -7.25 9.20
C LEU A 51 -8.98 -5.74 9.49
N ASN A 52 -8.20 -5.31 10.50
CA ASN A 52 -8.15 -3.92 10.98
C ASN A 52 -6.77 -3.27 10.81
N ILE A 53 -5.98 -3.71 9.83
CA ILE A 53 -4.65 -3.15 9.58
C ILE A 53 -4.78 -1.95 8.63
N HIS A 54 -4.32 -0.79 9.10
CA HIS A 54 -4.19 0.42 8.28
C HIS A 54 -2.77 0.53 7.73
N MET A 55 -2.65 0.79 6.42
CA MET A 55 -1.40 1.13 5.76
C MET A 55 -1.32 2.64 5.54
N TYR A 56 -0.20 3.24 5.91
CA TYR A 56 0.06 4.66 5.73
C TYR A 56 1.11 4.87 4.64
N PHE A 57 0.74 5.56 3.56
CA PHE A 57 1.65 5.90 2.48
C PHE A 57 2.15 7.34 2.64
N ILE A 58 3.33 7.47 3.26
CA ILE A 58 3.93 8.74 3.63
C ILE A 58 4.91 9.17 2.53
N SER A 59 4.55 10.22 1.79
CA SER A 59 5.40 10.81 0.74
C SER A 59 4.83 12.15 0.31
N PRO A 60 5.65 13.18 0.01
CA PRO A 60 5.16 14.46 -0.52
C PRO A 60 4.36 14.30 -1.82
N ILE A 61 4.56 13.21 -2.55
CA ILE A 61 3.89 12.92 -3.81
C ILE A 61 2.89 11.76 -3.71
N SER A 62 2.54 11.29 -2.51
CA SER A 62 1.73 10.08 -2.31
C SER A 62 0.43 10.07 -3.12
N ASN A 63 -0.38 11.13 -3.02
CA ASN A 63 -1.63 11.28 -3.75
C ASN A 63 -1.43 11.38 -5.26
N ALA A 64 -0.53 12.26 -5.71
CA ALA A 64 -0.27 12.47 -7.12
C ALA A 64 0.27 11.21 -7.79
N ASN A 65 1.12 10.47 -7.08
CA ASN A 65 1.71 9.24 -7.55
C ASN A 65 0.67 8.13 -7.80
N LEU A 66 -0.26 7.92 -6.86
CA LEU A 66 -1.36 6.97 -7.06
C LEU A 66 -2.27 7.38 -8.22
N ALA A 67 -2.56 8.68 -8.37
CA ALA A 67 -3.34 9.19 -9.50
C ALA A 67 -2.63 8.97 -10.85
N ILE A 68 -1.33 9.27 -10.93
CA ILE A 68 -0.51 9.08 -12.14
C ILE A 68 -0.43 7.60 -12.52
N SER A 69 -0.31 6.70 -11.53
CA SER A 69 -0.28 5.26 -11.81
C SER A 69 -1.55 4.80 -12.57
N ASN A 70 -2.72 5.34 -12.20
CA ASN A 70 -3.97 5.06 -12.90
C ASN A 70 -4.03 5.70 -14.30
N ALA A 71 -3.45 6.89 -14.47
CA ALA A 71 -3.40 7.56 -15.78
C ALA A 71 -2.44 6.86 -16.76
N MET A 72 -1.40 6.20 -16.26
CA MET A 72 -0.42 5.46 -17.06
C MET A 72 -0.77 3.97 -17.21
N SER A 73 -2.07 3.64 -17.16
CA SER A 73 -2.55 2.25 -17.22
C SER A 73 -2.27 1.54 -18.54
N GLU A 74 -1.91 2.27 -19.60
CA GLU A 74 -1.45 1.72 -20.87
C GLU A 74 -0.06 1.04 -20.78
N TRP A 75 0.72 1.33 -19.73
CA TRP A 75 2.08 0.81 -19.53
C TRP A 75 2.16 -0.35 -18.53
N VAL A 76 1.03 -0.89 -18.09
CA VAL A 76 0.98 -2.04 -17.14
C VAL A 76 0.64 -3.35 -17.87
N THR A 77 0.43 -4.43 -17.14
CA THR A 77 0.07 -5.73 -17.72
C THR A 77 -1.25 -5.66 -18.49
N GLU A 78 -1.41 -6.50 -19.51
CA GLU A 78 -2.61 -6.54 -20.36
C GLU A 78 -3.91 -6.71 -19.55
N GLN A 79 -3.86 -7.48 -18.47
CA GLN A 79 -4.99 -7.64 -17.54
C GLN A 79 -5.41 -6.30 -16.92
N ARG A 80 -4.45 -5.50 -16.44
CA ARG A 80 -4.72 -4.19 -15.83
C ARG A 80 -5.10 -3.15 -16.88
N GLN A 81 -4.53 -3.22 -18.08
CA GLN A 81 -4.94 -2.40 -19.23
C GLN A 81 -6.43 -2.65 -19.56
N THR A 82 -6.83 -3.92 -19.67
CA THR A 82 -8.22 -4.31 -19.95
C THR A 82 -9.18 -3.78 -18.89
N ALA A 83 -8.81 -3.87 -17.61
CA ALA A 83 -9.59 -3.29 -16.52
C ALA A 83 -9.80 -1.78 -16.73
N SER A 84 -8.72 -1.04 -17.00
CA SER A 84 -8.80 0.40 -17.28
C SER A 84 -9.69 0.73 -18.48
N PHE A 85 -9.60 0.00 -19.58
CA PHE A 85 -10.42 0.22 -20.77
C PHE A 85 -11.90 -0.11 -20.56
N SER A 86 -12.21 -0.99 -19.59
CA SER A 86 -13.58 -1.27 -19.15
C SER A 86 -14.15 -0.24 -18.16
N GLY A 87 -13.38 0.81 -17.82
CA GLY A 87 -13.76 1.81 -16.83
C GLY A 87 -13.54 1.39 -15.37
N THR A 88 -12.86 0.27 -15.14
CA THR A 88 -12.51 -0.22 -13.80
C THR A 88 -11.10 0.23 -13.43
N PRO A 89 -10.81 0.65 -12.18
CA PRO A 89 -9.46 1.01 -11.79
C PRO A 89 -8.46 -0.14 -12.00
N PRO A 90 -7.29 0.10 -12.61
CA PRO A 90 -6.29 -0.93 -12.89
C PRO A 90 -5.57 -1.46 -11.64
N PHE A 91 -5.65 -0.76 -10.51
CA PHE A 91 -4.99 -1.13 -9.26
C PHE A 91 -5.96 -1.15 -8.07
N LYS A 92 -5.72 -2.07 -7.13
CA LYS A 92 -6.55 -2.22 -5.91
C LYS A 92 -6.45 -1.01 -4.96
N HIS A 93 -5.38 -0.21 -5.03
CA HIS A 93 -5.19 0.92 -4.12
C HIS A 93 -6.35 1.94 -4.16
N ASN A 94 -7.08 2.06 -5.27
CA ASN A 94 -8.28 2.90 -5.35
C ASN A 94 -9.39 2.44 -4.38
N GLU A 95 -9.56 1.14 -4.20
CA GLU A 95 -10.52 0.58 -3.24
C GLU A 95 -10.01 0.74 -1.80
N LEU A 96 -8.72 0.48 -1.58
CA LEU A 96 -8.10 0.58 -0.26
C LEU A 96 -8.16 2.01 0.30
N ILE A 97 -8.02 3.02 -0.56
CA ILE A 97 -8.20 4.43 -0.16
C ILE A 97 -9.65 4.70 0.24
N LYS A 98 -10.61 4.22 -0.56
CA LYS A 98 -12.05 4.40 -0.27
C LYS A 98 -12.45 3.74 1.06
N SER A 99 -11.87 2.58 1.39
CA SER A 99 -12.13 1.86 2.64
C SER A 99 -11.31 2.37 3.84
N LYS A 100 -10.43 3.36 3.64
CA LYS A 100 -9.45 3.83 4.64
C LYS A 100 -8.47 2.75 5.13
N CYS A 101 -8.34 1.64 4.40
CA CYS A 101 -7.28 0.65 4.63
C CYS A 101 -5.91 1.17 4.14
N LEU A 102 -5.91 2.07 3.16
CA LEU A 102 -4.73 2.80 2.72
C LEU A 102 -4.97 4.31 2.92
N ILE A 103 -4.14 4.94 3.73
CA ILE A 103 -4.21 6.37 4.05
C ILE A 103 -2.97 7.05 3.48
N THR A 104 -3.17 8.06 2.63
CA THR A 104 -2.08 8.85 2.09
C THR A 104 -1.78 10.03 3.01
N ILE A 105 -0.49 10.22 3.31
CA ILE A 105 -0.02 11.35 4.12
C ILE A 105 1.03 12.09 3.30
N PRO A 106 0.77 13.35 2.90
CA PRO A 106 1.78 14.17 2.26
C PRO A 106 2.77 14.68 3.32
N SER A 107 4.06 14.68 2.99
CA SER A 107 5.14 14.88 3.98
C SER A 107 5.17 16.28 4.60
N ASP A 108 4.58 17.27 3.94
CA ASP A 108 4.40 18.63 4.43
C ASP A 108 3.33 18.75 5.53
N ARG A 109 2.54 17.69 5.74
CA ARG A 109 1.47 17.64 6.75
C ARG A 109 1.74 16.63 7.85
N LEU A 110 2.99 16.17 7.99
CA LEU A 110 3.34 15.19 9.01
C LEU A 110 3.12 15.76 10.42
N ASP A 111 3.36 17.05 10.61
CA ASP A 111 3.16 17.73 11.90
C ASP A 111 1.66 17.81 12.29
N ASP A 112 0.75 17.88 11.31
CA ASP A 112 -0.69 17.82 11.55
C ASP A 112 -1.16 16.38 11.92
N THR A 113 -0.36 15.36 11.56
CA THR A 113 -0.73 13.95 11.69
C THR A 113 -0.51 13.34 13.06
N GLU A 114 0.13 14.04 14.01
CA GLU A 114 0.11 13.64 15.43
C GLU A 114 -1.34 13.50 15.95
N THR A 115 -2.32 14.16 15.32
CA THR A 115 -3.74 14.04 15.63
C THR A 115 -4.41 12.78 15.01
N LEU A 116 -3.80 12.18 13.99
CA LEU A 116 -4.33 11.03 13.24
C LEU A 116 -3.78 9.68 13.72
N ILE A 117 -2.64 9.68 14.40
CA ILE A 117 -1.95 8.46 14.90
C ILE A 117 -2.36 8.13 16.35
N ASN A 118 -3.03 9.05 17.05
CA ASN A 118 -3.45 8.91 18.46
C ASN A 118 -4.86 8.28 18.65
N PHE A 119 -5.25 7.28 17.87
CA PHE A 119 -6.48 6.51 18.08
C PHE A 119 -6.22 5.02 18.29
#